data_AF-A0A3D6EDW9-F1
#
_entry.id   AF-A0A3D6EDW9-F1
#
_cell.length_a   1.000
_cell.length_b   1.000
_cell.length_c   1.000
_cell.angle_alpha   90.00
_cell.angle_beta   90.00
_cell.angle_gamma   90.00
#
_symmetry.space_group_name_H-M   'P 1'
#
loop_
_entity.id
_entity.type
_entity.pdbx_description
1 polymer ?
#
loop_
_entity_poly.entity_id
_entity_poly.type
_entity_poly.pdbx_seq_one_letter_code
_entity_poly.pdbx_strand_id
1 'polypeptide(L)'
;MVVLVGLWWGLNLLGVHIAWIWLLGAMCLLGYLLEIFCGKQKIQIFGVVINKSKCTRSCRICQKNCPYNIDVPSYDGKVNAVDCTLCGECVASCPVKALSFGVQPGIENKGSKFTKFIPAILTVVFVIVAYIVGGKFEVPTIDEQWGVTPDMKLETVKVEGLKSVKCFSSSKAFKAKMEKVQGVHGVKTYVGSHTVVVTYDANATDADKIQSQIFVPSKFRVNSLEPGTYDSLKCVTIRTEKMFDKLDLNYLGMQMRFTEKKIYGLESMYDCPLVVKVYMTPEEQLDEKWFKDIVEKKTLEMPVHGGGVNIIDLGFKFIRMEDGSTSISEKDYLQKMFDSFKAEYKKEVPEGAVEYYYEIADHNYEKPIVLRGMPYLSNHLSRFDGILGTYLTLNDSLEPCIRIRYTAPMTESKLYSLMTMDTWTITYSKDDVREENAKMSFPEPGISIPIKKAK
;
A
#
# COMPACT_ATOMS: atom_id res chain seq x y z
N MET A 1 37.52 22.80 2.19
CA MET A 1 36.31 21.94 2.24
C MET A 1 35.94 21.54 3.66
N VAL A 2 36.68 20.66 4.35
CA VAL A 2 36.33 20.18 5.71
C VAL A 2 36.13 21.31 6.74
N VAL A 3 36.98 22.34 6.69
CA VAL A 3 36.86 23.52 7.57
C VAL A 3 35.56 24.32 7.31
N LEU A 4 35.12 24.44 6.05
CA LEU A 4 33.87 25.13 5.70
C LEU A 4 32.65 24.35 6.19
N VAL A 5 32.68 23.02 6.07
CA VAL A 5 31.62 22.14 6.58
C VAL A 5 31.55 22.22 8.11
N GLY A 6 32.71 22.20 8.79
CA GLY A 6 32.78 22.36 10.25
C GLY A 6 32.27 23.71 10.73
N LEU A 7 32.61 24.80 10.03
CA LEU A 7 32.10 26.15 10.33
C LEU A 7 30.59 26.26 10.11
N TRP A 8 30.07 25.76 8.98
CA TRP A 8 28.63 25.75 8.71
C TRP A 8 27.85 24.93 9.76
N TRP A 9 28.40 23.77 10.14
CA TRP A 9 27.80 22.93 11.18
C TRP A 9 27.81 23.62 12.55
N GLY A 10 28.93 24.26 12.93
CA GLY A 10 29.04 25.04 14.17
C GLY A 10 28.11 26.26 14.21
N LEU A 11 27.94 26.97 13.10
CA LEU A 11 27.02 28.11 12.99
C LEU A 11 25.55 27.69 13.08
N ASN A 12 25.19 26.54 12.51
CA ASN A 12 23.86 25.95 12.68
C ASN A 12 23.60 25.51 14.13
N LEU A 13 24.62 24.98 14.82
CA LEU A 13 24.55 24.65 16.26
C LEU A 13 24.35 25.90 17.13
N LEU A 14 24.87 27.06 16.71
CA LEU A 14 24.69 28.35 17.36
C LEU A 14 23.38 29.06 16.97
N GLY A 15 22.46 28.38 16.27
CA GLY A 15 21.13 28.89 15.93
C GLY A 15 21.06 29.78 14.69
N VAL A 16 22.19 29.98 13.99
CA VAL A 16 22.21 30.68 12.70
C VAL A 16 21.86 29.64 11.64
N HIS A 17 20.56 29.44 11.37
CA HIS A 17 20.04 28.48 10.40
C HIS A 17 20.42 28.85 8.95
N ILE A 18 21.67 28.60 8.57
CA ILE A 18 22.19 28.91 7.24
C ILE A 18 21.75 27.81 6.28
N ALA A 19 20.96 28.17 5.27
CA ALA A 19 20.55 27.25 4.21
C ALA A 19 21.77 26.60 3.53
N TRP A 20 21.68 25.29 3.28
CA TRP A 20 22.76 24.46 2.72
C TRP A 20 23.29 24.96 1.37
N ILE A 21 22.49 25.74 0.62
CA ILE A 21 22.85 26.32 -0.67
C ILE A 21 24.05 27.28 -0.56
N TRP A 22 24.19 27.99 0.56
CA TRP A 22 25.30 28.92 0.80
C TRP A 22 26.61 28.19 1.08
N LEU A 23 26.54 27.07 1.80
CA LEU A 23 27.68 26.18 1.96
C LEU A 23 28.12 25.64 0.60
N LEU A 24 27.17 25.19 -0.23
CA LEU A 24 27.48 24.73 -1.59
C LEU A 24 28.15 25.83 -2.42
N GLY A 25 27.58 27.04 -2.43
CA GLY A 25 28.14 28.19 -3.15
C GLY A 25 29.58 28.53 -2.69
N ALA A 26 29.82 28.57 -1.38
CA ALA A 26 31.15 28.82 -0.82
C ALA A 26 32.15 27.70 -1.18
N MET A 27 31.72 26.45 -1.20
CA MET A 27 32.55 25.31 -1.62
C MET A 27 32.91 25.40 -3.11
N CYS A 28 31.97 25.75 -3.98
CA CYS A 28 32.22 25.94 -5.41
C CYS A 28 33.18 27.10 -5.66
N LEU A 29 32.96 28.25 -5.01
CA LEU A 29 33.82 29.43 -5.13
C LEU A 29 35.24 29.12 -4.65
N LEU A 30 35.39 28.48 -3.49
CA LEU A 30 36.69 28.10 -2.97
C LEU A 30 37.39 27.09 -3.88
N GLY A 31 36.65 26.13 -4.45
CA GLY A 31 37.17 25.17 -5.42
C GLY A 31 37.75 25.88 -6.65
N TYR A 32 36.99 26.80 -7.24
CA TYR A 32 37.41 27.61 -8.38
C TYR A 32 38.64 28.47 -8.08
N LEU A 33 38.67 29.14 -6.93
CA LEU A 33 39.83 29.94 -6.51
C LEU A 33 41.07 29.08 -6.27
N LEU A 34 40.91 27.90 -5.67
CA LEU A 34 42.03 26.95 -5.48
C LEU A 34 42.59 26.45 -6.81
N GLU A 35 41.75 26.23 -7.81
CA GLU A 35 42.16 25.84 -9.16
C GLU A 35 43.04 26.93 -9.80
N ILE A 36 42.60 28.19 -9.76
CA ILE A 36 43.34 29.35 -10.30
C ILE A 36 44.66 29.56 -9.56
N PHE A 37 44.63 29.59 -8.22
CA PHE A 37 45.79 30.04 -7.43
C PHE A 37 46.79 28.94 -7.10
N CYS A 38 46.36 27.68 -6.93
CA CYS A 38 47.28 26.63 -6.51
C CYS A 38 47.88 25.84 -7.67
N GLY A 39 47.24 25.79 -8.86
CA GLY A 39 47.76 25.22 -10.13
C GLY A 39 48.32 23.79 -10.13
N LYS A 40 48.43 23.16 -8.95
CA LYS A 40 49.04 21.87 -8.65
C LYS A 40 48.27 21.24 -7.51
N GLN A 41 47.74 20.04 -7.71
CA GLN A 41 47.11 19.27 -6.64
C GLN A 41 48.18 18.77 -5.64
N LYS A 42 48.23 19.38 -4.45
CA LYS A 42 49.14 18.95 -3.37
C LYS A 42 48.67 17.69 -2.61
N ILE A 43 47.40 17.28 -2.75
CA ILE A 43 46.75 16.28 -1.87
C ILE A 43 46.22 15.06 -2.67
N GLN A 44 46.84 14.71 -3.79
CA GLN A 44 46.51 13.46 -4.47
C GLN A 44 47.25 12.30 -3.78
N ILE A 45 46.58 11.62 -2.83
CA ILE A 45 47.16 10.50 -2.06
C ILE A 45 47.36 9.28 -2.96
N PHE A 46 46.43 9.01 -3.89
CA PHE A 46 46.49 7.87 -4.81
C PHE A 46 46.79 8.35 -6.24
N GLY A 47 47.84 7.82 -6.87
CA GLY A 47 48.33 8.30 -8.16
C GLY A 47 48.92 7.19 -9.02
N VAL A 48 49.20 7.51 -10.29
CA VAL A 48 50.02 6.64 -11.14
C VAL A 48 51.48 6.85 -10.76
N VAL A 49 52.13 5.79 -10.28
CA VAL A 49 53.52 5.76 -9.85
C VAL A 49 54.40 5.20 -10.96
N ILE A 50 55.54 5.84 -11.18
CA ILE A 50 56.50 5.56 -12.24
C ILE A 50 57.73 4.89 -11.64
N ASN A 51 58.03 3.68 -12.08
CA ASN A 51 59.26 2.99 -11.74
C ASN A 51 60.41 3.49 -12.63
N LYS A 52 61.31 4.26 -12.02
CA LYS A 52 62.45 4.89 -12.71
C LYS A 52 63.42 3.88 -13.34
N SER A 53 63.57 2.68 -12.78
CA SER A 53 64.51 1.68 -13.31
C SER A 53 63.98 0.95 -14.56
N LYS A 54 62.65 0.90 -14.73
CA LYS A 54 62.00 0.22 -15.85
C LYS A 54 61.54 1.18 -16.96
N CYS A 55 61.31 2.45 -16.64
CA CYS A 55 60.80 3.43 -17.59
C CYS A 55 61.94 4.05 -18.42
N THR A 56 61.94 3.81 -19.73
CA THR A 56 62.90 4.43 -20.67
C THR A 56 62.59 5.88 -21.03
N ARG A 57 61.42 6.41 -20.61
CA ARG A 57 60.87 7.75 -20.88
C ARG A 57 60.70 8.15 -22.36
N SER A 58 61.35 7.48 -23.31
CA SER A 58 61.36 7.80 -24.74
C SER A 58 60.16 7.25 -25.54
N CYS A 59 59.49 6.20 -25.05
CA CYS A 59 58.42 5.55 -25.83
C CYS A 59 57.14 6.38 -25.96
N ARG A 60 56.85 7.26 -24.99
CA ARG A 60 55.66 8.16 -24.92
C ARG A 60 54.28 7.51 -25.17
N ILE A 61 54.18 6.18 -25.20
CA ILE A 61 52.91 5.45 -25.42
C ILE A 61 51.86 5.80 -24.35
N CYS A 62 52.29 5.96 -23.10
CA CYS A 62 51.41 6.36 -21.99
C CYS A 62 50.83 7.76 -22.13
N GLN A 63 51.53 8.70 -22.79
CA GLN A 63 51.02 10.03 -23.09
C GLN A 63 49.98 9.95 -24.22
N LYS A 64 50.31 9.21 -25.29
CA LYS A 64 49.41 9.04 -26.46
C LYS A 64 48.07 8.42 -26.08
N ASN A 65 48.08 7.45 -25.16
CA ASN A 65 46.86 6.78 -24.72
C ASN A 65 46.19 7.48 -23.52
N CYS A 66 46.76 8.58 -23.00
CA CYS A 66 46.09 9.37 -21.98
C CYS A 66 44.98 10.21 -22.64
N PRO A 67 43.70 10.10 -22.24
CA PRO A 67 42.62 10.91 -22.81
C PRO A 67 42.82 12.42 -22.65
N TYR A 68 43.59 12.83 -21.64
CA TYR A 68 43.93 14.21 -21.32
C TYR A 68 45.33 14.61 -21.85
N ASN A 69 45.97 13.75 -22.63
CA ASN A 69 47.31 13.97 -23.20
C ASN A 69 48.37 14.40 -22.17
N ILE A 70 48.24 13.93 -20.93
CA ILE A 70 49.17 14.23 -19.83
C ILE A 70 50.55 13.66 -20.20
N ASP A 71 51.59 14.47 -20.12
CA ASP A 71 52.99 14.02 -20.31
C ASP A 71 53.44 13.21 -19.10
N VAL A 72 52.92 11.98 -18.99
CA VAL A 72 53.24 11.03 -17.91
C VAL A 72 54.75 10.82 -17.73
N PRO A 73 55.57 10.66 -18.78
CA PRO A 73 57.03 10.54 -18.66
C PRO A 73 57.75 11.72 -18.00
N SER A 74 57.18 12.93 -18.06
CA SER A 74 57.78 14.14 -17.48
C SER A 74 57.72 14.18 -15.95
N TYR A 75 56.83 13.39 -15.33
CA TYR A 75 56.67 13.37 -13.88
C TYR A 75 57.77 12.55 -13.19
N ASP A 76 58.31 13.09 -12.09
CA ASP A 76 59.33 12.39 -11.31
C ASP A 76 58.70 11.50 -10.23
N GLY A 77 58.35 10.28 -10.63
CA GLY A 77 57.91 9.22 -9.73
C GLY A 77 56.40 9.13 -9.52
N LYS A 78 55.64 10.22 -9.47
CA LYS A 78 54.17 10.19 -9.36
C LYS A 78 53.52 11.23 -10.26
N VAL A 79 52.54 10.80 -11.04
CA VAL A 79 51.70 11.69 -11.85
C VAL A 79 50.76 12.43 -10.90
N ASN A 80 50.98 13.74 -10.74
CA ASN A 80 50.18 14.66 -9.93
C ASN A 80 49.57 15.75 -10.83
N ALA A 81 49.04 15.35 -11.98
CA ALA A 81 48.33 16.25 -12.89
C ALA A 81 46.91 16.48 -12.37
N VAL A 82 46.43 17.72 -12.41
CA VAL A 82 45.06 18.07 -12.00
C VAL A 82 44.02 17.30 -12.82
N ASP A 83 44.31 17.07 -14.10
CA ASP A 83 43.43 16.39 -15.06
C ASP A 83 43.51 14.84 -14.98
N CYS A 84 44.31 14.29 -14.06
CA CYS A 84 44.45 12.84 -13.96
C CYS A 84 43.23 12.20 -13.30
N THR A 85 42.36 11.56 -14.10
CA THR A 85 41.19 10.83 -13.61
C THR A 85 41.46 9.40 -13.12
N LEU A 86 42.74 8.99 -13.03
CA LEU A 86 43.15 7.64 -12.61
C LEU A 86 42.52 6.50 -13.44
N CYS A 87 42.19 6.75 -14.72
CA CYS A 87 41.53 5.77 -15.60
C CYS A 87 42.37 4.50 -15.88
N GLY A 88 43.70 4.56 -15.73
CA GLY A 88 44.59 3.41 -15.86
C GLY A 88 45.06 3.08 -17.29
N GLU A 89 44.63 3.84 -18.29
CA GLU A 89 45.01 3.58 -19.69
C GLU A 89 46.53 3.66 -19.92
N CYS A 90 47.20 4.60 -19.26
CA CYS A 90 48.67 4.69 -19.27
C CYS A 90 49.35 3.47 -18.64
N VAL A 91 48.75 2.88 -17.60
CA VAL A 91 49.28 1.68 -16.91
C VAL A 91 49.10 0.44 -17.80
N ALA A 92 47.94 0.30 -18.45
CA ALA A 92 47.62 -0.82 -19.32
C ALA A 92 48.46 -0.83 -20.60
N SER A 93 48.69 0.34 -21.19
CA SER A 93 49.43 0.51 -22.45
C SER A 93 50.96 0.46 -22.31
N CYS A 94 51.50 0.42 -21.09
CA CYS A 94 52.94 0.45 -20.87
C CYS A 94 53.62 -0.89 -21.27
N PRO A 95 54.45 -0.94 -22.34
CA PRO A 95 55.03 -2.20 -22.82
C PRO A 95 56.04 -2.80 -21.84
N VAL A 96 56.72 -1.95 -21.07
CA VAL A 96 57.74 -2.32 -20.06
C VAL A 96 57.17 -2.47 -18.65
N LYS A 97 55.84 -2.33 -18.48
CA LYS A 97 55.14 -2.42 -17.18
C LYS A 97 55.80 -1.57 -16.07
N ALA A 98 56.27 -0.37 -16.44
CA ALA A 98 56.94 0.55 -15.53
C ALA A 98 55.97 1.44 -14.73
N LEU A 99 54.68 1.42 -15.06
CA LEU A 99 53.64 2.22 -14.42
C LEU A 99 52.75 1.33 -13.53
N SER A 100 52.31 1.86 -12.40
CA SER A 100 51.39 1.16 -11.48
C SER A 100 50.60 2.15 -10.63
N PHE A 101 49.47 1.70 -10.08
CA PHE A 101 48.73 2.49 -9.09
C PHE A 101 49.40 2.39 -7.72
N GLY A 102 49.57 3.52 -7.03
CA GLY A 102 50.19 3.53 -5.70
C GLY A 102 50.11 4.89 -4.99
N VAL A 103 50.59 4.89 -3.73
CA VAL A 103 50.54 6.05 -2.85
C VAL A 103 51.85 6.85 -2.85
N GLN A 104 53.00 6.17 -2.88
CA GLN A 104 54.33 6.79 -2.82
C GLN A 104 55.17 6.56 -4.09
N PRO A 105 55.95 7.57 -4.53
CA PRO A 105 56.92 7.43 -5.61
C PRO A 105 58.16 6.65 -5.16
N GLY A 106 58.61 5.70 -5.98
CA GLY A 106 60.02 5.26 -5.96
C GLY A 106 60.41 4.02 -5.13
N ILE A 107 59.48 3.27 -4.54
CA ILE A 107 59.84 1.98 -3.93
C ILE A 107 59.18 0.87 -4.74
N GLU A 108 59.98 -0.06 -5.26
CA GLU A 108 59.48 -1.40 -5.57
C GLU A 108 58.99 -2.00 -4.26
N ASN A 109 57.76 -1.67 -3.91
CA ASN A 109 57.11 -2.27 -2.77
C ASN A 109 56.87 -3.74 -3.13
N LYS A 110 57.76 -4.60 -2.62
CA LYS A 110 57.40 -5.96 -2.16
C LYS A 110 56.20 -5.93 -1.18
N GLY A 111 55.73 -4.74 -0.78
CA GLY A 111 54.45 -4.46 -0.13
C GLY A 111 53.23 -4.80 -1.00
N SER A 112 52.94 -6.10 -1.01
CA SER A 112 51.65 -6.77 -1.11
C SER A 112 50.77 -6.45 -2.31
N LYS A 113 50.48 -7.50 -3.10
CA LYS A 113 49.38 -7.59 -4.08
C LYS A 113 48.09 -6.87 -3.60
N PHE A 114 47.87 -6.82 -2.29
CA PHE A 114 46.75 -6.15 -1.61
C PHE A 114 46.54 -4.67 -2.00
N THR A 115 47.59 -3.86 -2.17
CA THR A 115 47.42 -2.42 -2.47
C THR A 115 46.86 -2.15 -3.86
N LYS A 116 47.06 -3.07 -4.81
CA LYS A 116 46.47 -3.03 -6.16
C LYS A 116 44.97 -3.33 -6.16
N PHE A 117 44.50 -4.07 -5.16
CA PHE A 117 43.09 -4.42 -5.03
C PHE A 117 42.31 -3.41 -4.18
N ILE A 118 42.95 -2.41 -3.55
CA ILE A 118 42.27 -1.43 -2.68
C ILE A 118 41.06 -0.77 -3.37
N PRO A 119 41.15 -0.25 -4.62
CA PRO A 119 39.98 0.34 -5.27
C PRO A 119 38.85 -0.67 -5.48
N ALA A 120 39.18 -1.91 -5.89
CA ALA A 120 38.21 -2.96 -6.09
C ALA A 120 37.56 -3.41 -4.76
N ILE A 121 38.35 -3.53 -3.69
CA ILE A 121 37.87 -3.86 -2.34
C ILE A 121 36.96 -2.75 -1.82
N LEU A 122 37.34 -1.48 -1.98
CA LEU A 122 36.51 -0.34 -1.59
C LEU A 122 35.18 -0.33 -2.33
N THR A 123 35.17 -0.56 -3.64
CA THR A 123 33.94 -0.67 -4.42
C THR A 123 33.05 -1.80 -3.90
N VAL A 124 33.60 -2.99 -3.65
CA VAL A 124 32.84 -4.11 -3.10
C VAL A 124 32.27 -3.77 -1.72
N VAL A 125 33.07 -3.16 -0.84
CA VAL A 125 32.64 -2.71 0.49
C VAL A 125 31.52 -1.67 0.37
N PHE A 126 31.65 -0.66 -0.50
CA PHE A 126 30.60 0.34 -0.69
C PHE A 126 29.31 -0.25 -1.24
N VAL A 127 29.39 -1.22 -2.16
CA VAL A 127 28.20 -1.94 -2.66
C VAL A 127 27.54 -2.74 -1.53
N ILE A 128 28.31 -3.43 -0.69
CA ILE A 128 27.79 -4.15 0.46
C ILE A 128 27.13 -3.19 1.45
N VAL A 129 27.78 -2.06 1.77
CA VAL A 129 27.22 -1.04 2.66
C VAL A 129 25.94 -0.45 2.06
N ALA A 130 25.92 -0.12 0.77
CA ALA A 130 24.76 0.40 0.08
C ALA A 130 23.59 -0.60 0.09
N TYR A 131 23.87 -1.90 -0.11
CA TYR A 131 22.86 -2.96 0.00
C TYR A 131 22.29 -3.08 1.41
N ILE A 132 23.16 -3.06 2.44
CA ILE A 132 22.73 -3.14 3.86
C ILE A 132 21.89 -1.92 4.25
N VAL A 133 22.33 -0.72 3.86
CA VAL A 133 21.62 0.53 4.15
C VAL A 133 20.29 0.57 3.39
N GLY A 134 20.30 0.23 2.10
CA GLY A 134 19.09 0.20 1.27
C GLY A 134 18.05 -0.83 1.72
N GLY A 135 18.48 -1.97 2.26
CA GLY A 135 17.58 -2.99 2.82
C GLY A 135 17.00 -2.64 4.19
N LYS A 136 17.63 -1.74 4.95
CA LYS A 136 17.17 -1.35 6.30
C LYS A 136 16.37 -0.06 6.34
N PHE A 137 16.59 0.85 5.41
CA PHE A 137 15.90 2.15 5.37
C PHE A 137 14.76 2.11 4.36
N GLU A 138 13.54 1.96 4.86
CA GLU A 138 12.35 2.13 4.04
C GLU A 138 12.10 3.62 3.79
N VAL A 139 12.04 4.01 2.51
CA VAL A 139 11.70 5.37 2.09
C VAL A 139 10.18 5.51 2.09
N PRO A 140 9.61 6.60 2.66
CA PRO A 140 8.17 6.81 2.60
C PRO A 140 7.70 6.94 1.15
N THR A 141 6.60 6.27 0.82
CA THR A 141 5.97 6.33 -0.51
C THR A 141 5.34 7.71 -0.76
N ILE A 142 4.74 8.29 0.27
CA ILE A 142 4.37 9.71 0.31
C ILE A 142 4.81 10.29 1.65
N ASP A 143 5.25 11.55 1.64
CA ASP A 143 5.51 12.36 2.83
C ASP A 143 4.98 13.76 2.53
N GLU A 144 3.75 14.03 2.97
CA GLU A 144 3.04 15.27 2.67
C GLU A 144 2.50 15.90 3.95
N GLN A 145 2.70 17.21 4.08
CA GLN A 145 2.18 18.04 5.15
C GLN A 145 1.42 19.24 4.56
N TRP A 146 0.39 19.71 5.24
CA TRP A 146 -0.46 20.82 4.80
C TRP A 146 -0.95 21.68 5.97
N GLY A 147 -1.07 22.99 5.73
CA GLY A 147 -1.67 23.92 6.69
C GLY A 147 -0.95 24.02 8.04
N VAL A 148 0.35 23.73 8.09
CA VAL A 148 1.16 23.82 9.31
C VAL A 148 1.51 25.27 9.60
N THR A 149 1.16 25.75 10.79
CA THR A 149 1.57 27.06 11.30
C THR A 149 2.51 26.92 12.51
N PRO A 150 3.38 27.90 12.81
CA PRO A 150 4.41 27.77 13.86
C PRO A 150 3.88 27.63 15.29
N ASP A 151 2.62 27.99 15.51
CA ASP A 151 1.90 27.98 16.79
C ASP A 151 1.22 26.63 17.10
N MET A 152 1.17 25.70 16.15
CA MET A 152 0.56 24.38 16.34
C MET A 152 1.45 23.43 17.13
N LYS A 153 0.85 22.62 18.01
CA LYS A 153 1.57 21.58 18.74
C LYS A 153 1.46 20.26 17.96
N LEU A 154 2.39 20.08 17.02
CA LEU A 154 2.39 18.90 16.16
C LEU A 154 2.86 17.64 16.92
N GLU A 155 2.00 16.63 16.95
CA GLU A 155 2.30 15.28 17.40
C GLU A 155 2.11 14.27 16.27
N THR A 156 2.64 13.06 16.44
CA THR A 156 2.54 12.00 15.43
C THR A 156 2.01 10.72 16.02
N VAL A 157 1.12 10.05 15.29
CA VAL A 157 0.63 8.72 15.63
C VAL A 157 1.05 7.74 14.54
N LYS A 158 1.66 6.63 14.95
CA LYS A 158 2.08 5.53 14.07
C LYS A 158 1.04 4.42 14.14
N VAL A 159 0.53 4.00 13.00
CA VAL A 159 -0.37 2.85 12.88
C VAL A 159 0.25 1.85 11.91
N GLU A 160 0.38 0.60 12.37
CA GLU A 160 0.99 -0.51 11.62
C GLU A 160 -0.08 -1.48 11.14
N GLY A 161 0.20 -2.22 10.07
CA GLY A 161 -0.65 -3.31 9.58
C GLY A 161 -1.77 -2.88 8.62
N LEU A 162 -1.72 -1.67 8.04
CA LEU A 162 -2.70 -1.21 7.06
C LEU A 162 -2.43 -1.78 5.66
N LYS A 163 -2.79 -3.05 5.47
CA LYS A 163 -2.60 -3.82 4.22
C LYS A 163 -3.33 -3.21 3.01
N SER A 164 -4.35 -2.37 3.23
CA SER A 164 -5.01 -1.59 2.18
C SER A 164 -4.10 -0.53 1.53
N VAL A 165 -3.06 -0.07 2.24
CA VAL A 165 -2.04 0.84 1.73
C VAL A 165 -0.89 0.03 1.14
N LYS A 166 -0.95 -0.19 -0.18
CA LYS A 166 -0.05 -1.08 -0.92
C LYS A 166 0.67 -0.45 -2.12
N CYS A 167 0.31 0.77 -2.50
CA CYS A 167 0.95 1.50 -3.58
C CYS A 167 0.79 3.01 -3.41
N PHE A 168 1.34 3.78 -4.36
CA PHE A 168 1.20 5.23 -4.40
C PHE A 168 -0.27 5.68 -4.44
N SER A 169 -1.10 5.06 -5.28
CA SER A 169 -2.52 5.44 -5.42
C SER A 169 -3.32 5.20 -4.14
N SER A 170 -3.13 4.06 -3.47
CA SER A 170 -3.78 3.82 -2.16
C SER A 170 -3.26 4.77 -1.08
N SER A 171 -1.98 5.16 -1.14
CA SER A 171 -1.41 6.15 -0.23
C SER A 171 -2.03 7.53 -0.43
N LYS A 172 -2.23 7.96 -1.70
CA LYS A 172 -2.94 9.20 -2.03
C LYS A 172 -4.41 9.18 -1.61
N ALA A 173 -5.09 8.04 -1.77
CA ALA A 173 -6.46 7.87 -1.29
C ALA A 173 -6.54 7.98 0.24
N PHE A 174 -5.57 7.38 0.97
CA PHE A 174 -5.46 7.51 2.42
C PHE A 174 -5.20 8.97 2.84
N LYS A 175 -4.28 9.67 2.15
CA LYS A 175 -4.05 11.10 2.36
C LYS A 175 -5.35 11.90 2.19
N ALA A 176 -6.08 11.70 1.09
CA ALA A 176 -7.32 12.42 0.83
C ALA A 176 -8.43 12.13 1.86
N LYS A 177 -8.39 10.95 2.51
CA LYS A 177 -9.26 10.64 3.66
C LYS A 177 -8.83 11.44 4.90
N MET A 178 -7.53 11.44 5.22
CA MET A 178 -6.98 12.10 6.40
C MET A 178 -7.02 13.64 6.31
N GLU A 179 -6.93 14.21 5.11
CA GLU A 179 -7.05 15.65 4.86
C GLU A 179 -8.42 16.21 5.23
N LYS A 180 -9.46 15.35 5.26
CA LYS A 180 -10.81 15.72 5.72
C LYS A 180 -10.98 15.65 7.24
N VAL A 181 -10.02 15.07 7.96
CA VAL A 181 -10.07 14.93 9.41
C VAL A 181 -9.56 16.21 10.04
N GLN A 182 -10.38 16.84 10.88
CA GLN A 182 -10.02 18.07 11.57
C GLN A 182 -8.80 17.85 12.48
N GLY A 183 -7.83 18.76 12.39
CA GLY A 183 -6.60 18.73 13.18
C GLY A 183 -5.49 17.84 12.61
N VAL A 184 -5.70 17.17 11.46
CA VAL A 184 -4.64 16.41 10.78
C VAL A 184 -3.94 17.30 9.76
N HIS A 185 -2.61 17.34 9.84
CA HIS A 185 -1.75 18.24 9.07
C HIS A 185 -0.66 17.53 8.27
N GLY A 186 -0.56 16.20 8.36
CA GLY A 186 0.40 15.47 7.55
C GLY A 186 0.23 13.97 7.58
N VAL A 187 0.70 13.32 6.52
CA VAL A 187 0.66 11.87 6.35
C VAL A 187 1.96 11.40 5.72
N LYS A 188 2.55 10.37 6.34
CA LYS A 188 3.62 9.56 5.75
C LYS A 188 3.13 8.13 5.61
N THR A 189 3.36 7.50 4.46
CA THR A 189 3.03 6.09 4.27
C THR A 189 4.24 5.27 3.86
N TYR A 190 4.30 4.04 4.35
CA TYR A 190 5.35 3.07 4.12
C TYR A 190 4.69 1.79 3.59
N VAL A 191 4.78 1.58 2.28
CA VAL A 191 4.07 0.50 1.60
C VAL A 191 4.68 -0.86 1.89
N GLY A 192 6.01 -0.95 2.04
CA GLY A 192 6.70 -2.21 2.32
C GLY A 192 6.40 -2.74 3.72
N SER A 193 6.30 -1.86 4.70
CA SER A 193 5.91 -2.23 6.09
C SER A 193 4.42 -2.06 6.41
N HIS A 194 3.59 -1.65 5.44
CA HIS A 194 2.17 -1.34 5.65
C HIS A 194 1.91 -0.41 6.85
N THR A 195 2.78 0.59 7.00
CA THR A 195 2.76 1.52 8.13
C THR A 195 2.37 2.91 7.66
N VAL A 196 1.56 3.61 8.46
CA VAL A 196 1.27 5.03 8.26
C VAL A 196 1.64 5.82 9.51
N VAL A 197 2.13 7.03 9.28
CA VAL A 197 2.41 8.01 10.33
C VAL A 197 1.58 9.24 10.02
N VAL A 198 0.65 9.58 10.91
CA VAL A 198 -0.22 10.75 10.78
C VAL A 198 0.28 11.83 11.72
N THR A 199 0.50 13.03 11.18
CA THR A 199 0.88 14.23 11.93
C THR A 199 -0.36 15.06 12.20
N TYR A 200 -0.56 15.46 13.45
CA TYR A 200 -1.77 16.17 13.88
C TYR A 200 -1.45 17.24 14.93
N ASP A 201 -2.34 18.23 15.06
CA ASP A 201 -2.26 19.23 16.12
C ASP A 201 -2.95 18.71 17.38
N ALA A 202 -2.18 18.55 18.45
CA ALA A 202 -2.65 18.04 19.74
C ALA A 202 -3.65 18.97 20.44
N ASN A 203 -3.76 20.23 19.99
CA ASN A 203 -4.78 21.16 20.49
C ASN A 203 -6.16 20.90 19.85
N ALA A 204 -6.20 20.35 18.64
CA ALA A 204 -7.42 20.17 17.85
C ALA A 204 -7.96 18.73 17.90
N THR A 205 -7.09 17.74 18.02
CA THR A 205 -7.46 16.33 18.02
C THR A 205 -6.48 15.49 18.86
N ASP A 206 -6.81 14.21 19.05
CA ASP A 206 -6.03 13.26 19.83
C ASP A 206 -5.77 11.97 19.03
N ALA A 207 -4.80 11.17 19.50
CA ALA A 207 -4.40 9.94 18.83
C ALA A 207 -5.56 8.94 18.68
N ASP A 208 -6.45 8.84 19.65
CA ASP A 208 -7.56 7.89 19.66
C ASP A 208 -8.62 8.27 18.63
N LYS A 209 -8.94 9.57 18.50
CA LYS A 209 -9.80 10.07 17.43
C LYS A 209 -9.20 9.79 16.06
N ILE A 210 -7.90 9.99 15.88
CA ILE A 210 -7.26 9.70 14.59
C ILE A 210 -7.30 8.21 14.27
N GLN A 211 -6.99 7.34 15.24
CA GLN A 211 -7.10 5.90 15.06
C GLN A 211 -8.54 5.48 14.72
N SER A 212 -9.55 6.12 15.32
CA SER A 212 -10.97 5.88 14.99
C SER A 212 -11.33 6.27 13.56
N GLN A 213 -10.73 7.34 13.03
CA GLN A 213 -10.93 7.79 11.66
C GLN A 213 -10.16 6.93 10.65
N ILE A 214 -9.02 6.37 11.06
CA ILE A 214 -8.26 5.42 10.23
C ILE A 214 -9.04 4.12 10.09
N PHE A 215 -9.56 3.60 11.21
CA PHE A 215 -10.31 2.35 11.27
C PHE A 215 -11.52 2.37 10.33
N VAL A 216 -11.78 1.22 9.71
CA VAL A 216 -12.96 1.00 8.87
C VAL A 216 -13.71 -0.19 9.44
N PRO A 217 -14.88 0.02 10.08
CA PRO A 217 -15.72 -1.06 10.54
C PRO A 217 -16.00 -2.04 9.41
N SER A 218 -15.88 -3.32 9.71
CA SER A 218 -16.04 -4.40 8.75
C SER A 218 -16.92 -5.49 9.33
N LYS A 219 -17.60 -6.19 8.42
CA LYS A 219 -18.35 -7.40 8.71
C LYS A 219 -17.84 -8.47 7.78
N PHE A 220 -17.75 -9.69 8.28
CA PHE A 220 -17.31 -10.82 7.48
C PHE A 220 -18.17 -12.04 7.79
N ARG A 221 -18.65 -12.69 6.74
CA ARG A 221 -19.42 -13.92 6.87
C ARG A 221 -18.50 -15.12 6.79
N VAL A 222 -18.42 -15.86 7.88
CA VAL A 222 -17.58 -17.06 8.01
C VAL A 222 -18.26 -18.22 7.30
N ASN A 223 -19.49 -18.57 7.65
CA ASN A 223 -20.26 -19.62 7.00
C ASN A 223 -21.66 -19.09 6.63
N SER A 224 -22.27 -19.65 5.58
CA SER A 224 -23.66 -19.35 5.26
C SER A 224 -24.58 -19.99 6.29
N LEU A 225 -25.65 -19.28 6.63
CA LEU A 225 -26.70 -19.74 7.53
C LEU A 225 -27.98 -19.86 6.72
N GLU A 226 -28.60 -21.04 6.73
CA GLU A 226 -29.89 -21.25 6.08
C GLU A 226 -31.02 -20.67 6.93
N PRO A 227 -31.95 -19.90 6.35
CA PRO A 227 -33.08 -19.34 7.09
C PRO A 227 -33.91 -20.40 7.82
N GLY A 228 -34.24 -20.15 9.08
CA GLY A 228 -35.05 -21.03 9.92
C GLY A 228 -34.27 -22.14 10.63
N THR A 229 -32.92 -22.08 10.61
CA THR A 229 -32.10 -23.11 11.28
C THR A 229 -32.10 -22.94 12.80
N TYR A 230 -32.11 -21.70 13.30
CA TYR A 230 -32.01 -21.38 14.72
C TYR A 230 -32.87 -20.18 15.10
N ASP A 231 -33.52 -20.19 16.26
CA ASP A 231 -34.27 -19.01 16.73
C ASP A 231 -33.35 -17.81 16.97
N SER A 232 -32.15 -18.07 17.49
CA SER A 232 -31.14 -17.05 17.79
C SER A 232 -29.72 -17.59 17.71
N LEU A 233 -28.79 -16.69 17.44
CA LEU A 233 -27.36 -16.96 17.47
C LEU A 233 -26.73 -16.40 18.74
N LYS A 234 -25.71 -17.09 19.22
CA LYS A 234 -24.85 -16.65 20.32
C LYS A 234 -23.78 -15.70 19.77
N CYS A 235 -23.61 -14.57 20.44
CA CYS A 235 -22.61 -13.56 20.13
C CYS A 235 -21.64 -13.43 21.30
N VAL A 236 -20.38 -13.79 21.06
CA VAL A 236 -19.27 -13.61 22.00
C VAL A 236 -18.47 -12.39 21.58
N THR A 237 -18.03 -11.59 22.56
CA THR A 237 -17.21 -10.41 22.31
C THR A 237 -15.76 -10.69 22.71
N ILE A 238 -14.84 -10.46 21.79
CA ILE A 238 -13.40 -10.53 22.04
C ILE A 238 -12.75 -9.17 21.80
N ARG A 239 -11.65 -8.92 22.53
CA ARG A 239 -10.83 -7.72 22.44
C ARG A 239 -9.52 -8.02 21.74
N THR A 240 -9.21 -7.28 20.67
CA THR A 240 -8.01 -7.47 19.86
C THR A 240 -7.24 -6.17 19.63
N GLU A 241 -5.96 -6.30 19.29
CA GLU A 241 -5.10 -5.19 18.85
C GLU A 241 -4.47 -5.52 17.49
N LYS A 242 -3.95 -4.49 16.81
CA LYS A 242 -3.28 -4.60 15.50
C LYS A 242 -4.17 -5.14 14.37
N MET A 243 -5.46 -4.80 14.42
CA MET A 243 -6.47 -5.17 13.42
C MET A 243 -7.19 -3.92 12.88
N PHE A 244 -6.42 -2.97 12.32
CA PHE A 244 -6.95 -1.67 11.90
C PHE A 244 -7.39 -1.63 10.44
N ASP A 245 -7.04 -2.64 9.64
CA ASP A 245 -7.38 -2.71 8.23
C ASP A 245 -8.72 -3.40 7.97
N LYS A 246 -9.40 -2.99 6.89
CA LYS A 246 -10.66 -3.61 6.45
C LYS A 246 -10.49 -5.12 6.20
N LEU A 247 -9.33 -5.56 5.73
CA LEU A 247 -9.07 -6.96 5.39
C LEU A 247 -8.76 -7.83 6.61
N ASP A 248 -8.39 -7.25 7.75
CA ASP A 248 -7.94 -8.02 8.92
C ASP A 248 -9.04 -8.92 9.47
N LEU A 249 -10.27 -8.41 9.54
CA LEU A 249 -11.43 -9.20 9.95
C LEU A 249 -11.72 -10.35 8.99
N ASN A 250 -11.49 -10.16 7.69
CA ASN A 250 -11.67 -11.21 6.69
C ASN A 250 -10.63 -12.31 6.90
N TYR A 251 -9.38 -11.97 7.18
CA TYR A 251 -8.35 -12.96 7.47
C TYR A 251 -8.65 -13.74 8.75
N LEU A 252 -9.11 -13.07 9.81
CA LEU A 252 -9.57 -13.76 11.02
C LEU A 252 -10.74 -14.70 10.72
N GLY A 253 -11.72 -14.25 9.95
CA GLY A 253 -12.87 -15.06 9.57
C GLY A 253 -12.51 -16.25 8.69
N MET A 254 -11.54 -16.11 7.79
CA MET A 254 -11.01 -17.23 7.00
C MET A 254 -10.28 -18.25 7.88
N GLN A 255 -9.52 -17.80 8.88
CA GLN A 255 -8.89 -18.70 9.85
C GLN A 255 -9.93 -19.52 10.61
N MET A 256 -11.02 -18.87 11.06
CA MET A 256 -12.12 -19.54 11.74
C MET A 256 -12.87 -20.50 10.81
N ARG A 257 -13.08 -20.14 9.53
CA ARG A 257 -13.70 -21.02 8.53
C ARG A 257 -12.98 -22.36 8.40
N PHE A 258 -11.64 -22.35 8.44
CA PHE A 258 -10.83 -23.57 8.33
C PHE A 258 -10.82 -24.46 9.59
N THR A 259 -11.50 -24.06 10.67
CA THR A 259 -11.58 -24.85 11.91
C THR A 259 -12.83 -25.74 11.98
N GLU A 260 -13.68 -25.74 10.95
CA GLU A 260 -14.95 -26.48 10.86
C GLU A 260 -15.95 -26.17 11.99
N LYS A 261 -15.68 -25.14 12.80
CA LYS A 261 -16.58 -24.66 13.85
C LYS A 261 -17.81 -23.99 13.27
N LYS A 262 -18.95 -24.09 13.96
CA LYS A 262 -20.22 -23.48 13.55
C LYS A 262 -20.27 -21.97 13.87
N ILE A 263 -19.32 -21.24 13.30
CA ILE A 263 -19.23 -19.78 13.35
C ILE A 263 -19.78 -19.23 12.04
N TYR A 264 -20.71 -18.28 12.11
CA TYR A 264 -21.40 -17.76 10.93
C TYR A 264 -20.88 -16.39 10.51
N GLY A 265 -20.44 -15.55 11.45
CA GLY A 265 -20.05 -14.20 11.11
C GLY A 265 -19.20 -13.50 12.16
N LEU A 266 -18.55 -12.45 11.70
CA LEU A 266 -17.72 -11.55 12.48
C LEU A 266 -18.12 -10.10 12.20
N GLU A 267 -18.03 -9.26 13.22
CA GLU A 267 -18.19 -7.82 13.09
C GLU A 267 -17.14 -7.11 13.93
N SER A 268 -16.50 -6.11 13.36
CA SER A 268 -15.52 -5.27 14.06
C SER A 268 -16.12 -3.90 14.37
N MET A 269 -15.83 -3.39 15.56
CA MET A 269 -16.20 -2.04 15.98
C MET A 269 -15.00 -1.36 16.61
N TYR A 270 -14.83 -0.07 16.33
CA TYR A 270 -13.75 0.70 16.89
C TYR A 270 -13.90 0.83 18.40
N ASP A 271 -12.86 0.42 19.11
CA ASP A 271 -12.63 0.67 20.53
C ASP A 271 -11.14 0.40 20.80
N CYS A 272 -10.63 0.81 21.97
CA CYS A 272 -9.24 0.60 22.36
C CYS A 272 -9.19 -0.21 23.66
N PRO A 273 -9.01 -1.55 23.61
CA PRO A 273 -8.74 -2.41 22.44
C PRO A 273 -9.97 -2.70 21.55
N LEU A 274 -9.73 -3.07 20.29
CA LEU A 274 -10.76 -3.27 19.27
C LEU A 274 -11.79 -4.30 19.69
N VAL A 275 -13.07 -4.02 19.44
CA VAL A 275 -14.15 -4.99 19.65
C VAL A 275 -14.34 -5.84 18.41
N VAL A 276 -14.27 -7.16 18.57
CA VAL A 276 -14.70 -8.13 17.57
C VAL A 276 -15.83 -8.97 18.14
N LYS A 277 -16.99 -8.91 17.49
CA LYS A 277 -18.15 -9.76 17.80
C LYS A 277 -18.13 -10.99 16.93
N VAL A 278 -18.25 -12.16 17.56
CA VAL A 278 -18.23 -13.47 16.92
C VAL A 278 -19.60 -14.11 17.07
N TYR A 279 -20.28 -14.34 15.94
CA TYR A 279 -21.61 -14.94 15.88
C TYR A 279 -21.48 -16.44 15.58
N MET A 280 -22.00 -17.28 16.48
CA MET A 280 -21.91 -18.75 16.44
C MET A 280 -23.21 -19.41 16.91
N THR A 281 -23.30 -20.73 16.78
CA THR A 281 -24.45 -21.47 17.32
C THR A 281 -24.55 -21.36 18.84
N PRO A 282 -25.76 -21.46 19.42
CA PRO A 282 -25.94 -21.53 20.87
C PRO A 282 -25.20 -22.68 21.54
N GLU A 283 -25.04 -23.80 20.82
CA GLU A 283 -24.38 -25.03 21.27
C GLU A 283 -22.86 -24.89 21.36
N GLU A 284 -22.24 -24.04 20.53
CA GLU A 284 -20.80 -23.92 20.48
C GLU A 284 -20.26 -23.18 21.72
N GLN A 285 -19.31 -23.84 22.41
CA GLN A 285 -18.63 -23.31 23.58
C GLN A 285 -17.13 -23.24 23.27
N LEU A 286 -16.69 -22.05 22.88
CA LEU A 286 -15.29 -21.74 22.65
C LEU A 286 -14.75 -21.00 23.86
N ASP A 287 -13.59 -21.42 24.35
CA ASP A 287 -12.93 -20.81 25.50
C ASP A 287 -11.99 -19.68 25.08
N GLU A 288 -11.55 -18.89 26.06
CA GLU A 288 -10.62 -17.79 25.83
C GLU A 288 -9.31 -18.25 25.19
N LYS A 289 -8.85 -19.45 25.56
CA LYS A 289 -7.63 -20.05 25.02
C LYS A 289 -7.76 -20.32 23.52
N TRP A 290 -8.88 -20.87 23.07
CA TRP A 290 -9.14 -21.07 21.65
C TRP A 290 -9.13 -19.75 20.87
N PHE A 291 -9.76 -18.70 21.41
CA PHE A 291 -9.76 -17.38 20.78
C PHE A 291 -8.36 -16.77 20.70
N LYS A 292 -7.55 -16.95 21.74
CA LYS A 292 -6.16 -16.53 21.73
C LYS A 292 -5.36 -17.25 20.63
N ASP A 293 -5.46 -18.58 20.59
CA ASP A 293 -4.70 -19.41 19.65
C ASP A 293 -5.10 -19.12 18.18
N ILE A 294 -6.38 -18.85 17.91
CA ILE A 294 -6.84 -18.53 16.54
C ILE A 294 -6.49 -17.10 16.12
N VAL A 295 -6.55 -16.12 17.03
CA VAL A 295 -6.22 -14.72 16.70
C VAL A 295 -4.72 -14.54 16.54
N GLU A 296 -3.89 -15.15 17.40
CA GLU A 296 -2.44 -14.96 17.43
C GLU A 296 -1.67 -15.87 16.44
N LYS A 297 -2.36 -16.54 15.49
CA LYS A 297 -1.67 -17.25 14.42
C LYS A 297 -0.82 -16.28 13.62
N LYS A 298 0.41 -16.69 13.34
CA LYS A 298 1.40 -15.86 12.63
C LYS A 298 1.15 -15.77 11.13
N THR A 299 0.55 -16.80 10.55
CA THR A 299 0.35 -16.90 9.09
C THR A 299 -1.02 -17.46 8.77
N LEU A 300 -1.58 -17.00 7.66
CA LEU A 300 -2.75 -17.57 7.01
C LEU A 300 -2.35 -18.09 5.64
N GLU A 301 -2.56 -19.38 5.44
CA GLU A 301 -2.39 -20.04 4.14
C GLU A 301 -3.70 -19.95 3.36
N MET A 302 -3.67 -19.23 2.24
CA MET A 302 -4.82 -19.11 1.35
C MET A 302 -4.60 -19.94 0.08
N PRO A 303 -5.44 -20.94 -0.21
CA PRO A 303 -5.37 -21.65 -1.47
C PRO A 303 -5.74 -20.69 -2.61
N VAL A 304 -4.94 -20.70 -3.68
CA VAL A 304 -5.13 -19.87 -4.86
C VAL A 304 -5.72 -20.71 -5.99
N HIS A 305 -6.61 -20.13 -6.80
CA HIS A 305 -7.08 -20.79 -8.03
C HIS A 305 -5.89 -21.09 -8.95
N GLY A 306 -5.59 -22.38 -9.13
CA GLY A 306 -4.39 -22.86 -9.83
C GLY A 306 -3.44 -23.72 -8.98
N GLY A 307 -3.80 -24.03 -7.71
CA GLY A 307 -3.09 -25.01 -6.89
C GLY A 307 -1.90 -24.48 -6.09
N GLY A 308 -1.66 -23.16 -6.11
CA GLY A 308 -0.68 -22.50 -5.23
C GLY A 308 -1.26 -22.15 -3.86
N VAL A 309 -0.39 -21.83 -2.90
CA VAL A 309 -0.75 -21.30 -1.59
C VAL A 309 -0.13 -19.91 -1.43
N ASN A 310 -0.95 -18.91 -1.13
CA ASN A 310 -0.49 -17.59 -0.77
C ASN A 310 -0.40 -17.50 0.76
N ILE A 311 0.79 -17.19 1.28
CA ILE A 311 1.04 -17.07 2.72
C ILE A 311 0.91 -15.59 3.09
N ILE A 312 0.01 -15.31 4.03
CA ILE A 312 -0.24 -13.96 4.53
C ILE A 312 0.26 -13.90 5.97
N ASP A 313 1.21 -13.02 6.23
CA ASP A 313 1.67 -12.75 7.59
C ASP A 313 0.59 -11.97 8.38
N LEU A 314 0.36 -12.43 9.60
CA LEU A 314 -0.60 -11.90 10.55
C LEU A 314 0.13 -11.47 11.81
N GLY A 315 -0.22 -10.28 12.30
CA GLY A 315 0.35 -9.67 13.50
C GLY A 315 -0.71 -9.35 14.55
N PHE A 316 -1.86 -10.01 14.50
CA PHE A 316 -2.98 -9.74 15.40
C PHE A 316 -2.62 -10.17 16.82
N LYS A 317 -3.17 -9.43 17.79
CA LYS A 317 -2.92 -9.71 19.21
C LYS A 317 -4.25 -9.84 19.93
N PHE A 318 -4.39 -10.93 20.68
CA PHE A 318 -5.55 -11.15 21.53
C PHE A 318 -5.31 -10.49 22.88
N ILE A 319 -6.33 -9.79 23.41
CA ILE A 319 -6.23 -9.13 24.72
C ILE A 319 -7.04 -9.87 25.76
N ARG A 320 -8.34 -10.07 25.52
CA ARG A 320 -9.25 -10.76 26.43
C ARG A 320 -10.55 -11.13 25.74
N MET A 321 -11.27 -12.09 26.30
CA MET A 321 -12.68 -12.32 26.03
C MET A 321 -13.53 -11.56 27.05
N GLU A 322 -14.64 -10.94 26.63
CA GLU A 322 -15.56 -10.33 27.60
C GLU A 322 -16.44 -11.40 28.26
N ASP A 323 -16.83 -11.14 29.51
CA ASP A 323 -17.69 -12.05 30.26
C ASP A 323 -19.11 -12.06 29.71
N GLY A 324 -19.63 -13.28 29.51
CA GLY A 324 -20.98 -13.52 29.03
C GLY A 324 -21.11 -13.57 27.50
N SER A 325 -22.33 -13.81 27.05
CA SER A 325 -22.68 -13.80 25.63
C SER A 325 -24.00 -13.08 25.45
N THR A 326 -24.11 -12.37 24.34
CA THR A 326 -25.38 -11.77 23.90
C THR A 326 -26.04 -12.69 22.88
N SER A 327 -27.36 -12.59 22.72
CA SER A 327 -28.09 -13.31 21.68
C SER A 327 -28.61 -12.32 20.63
N ILE A 328 -28.59 -12.72 19.37
CA ILE A 328 -29.22 -11.99 18.26
C ILE A 328 -30.22 -12.91 17.57
N SER A 329 -31.38 -12.38 17.16
CA SER A 329 -32.32 -13.18 16.37
C SER A 329 -31.69 -13.56 15.03
N GLU A 330 -32.04 -14.72 14.49
CA GLU A 330 -31.56 -15.13 13.16
C GLU A 330 -31.90 -14.09 12.08
N LYS A 331 -33.12 -13.57 12.14
CA LYS A 331 -33.60 -12.54 11.21
C LYS A 331 -32.72 -11.29 11.25
N ASP A 332 -32.46 -10.76 12.44
CA ASP A 332 -31.64 -9.54 12.59
C ASP A 332 -30.20 -9.81 12.17
N TYR A 333 -29.68 -11.00 12.45
CA TYR A 333 -28.34 -11.40 12.00
C TYR A 333 -28.23 -11.43 10.48
N LEU A 334 -29.15 -12.13 9.79
CA LEU A 334 -29.15 -12.25 8.33
C LEU A 334 -29.26 -10.88 7.67
N GLN A 335 -30.18 -10.03 8.13
CA GLN A 335 -30.32 -8.66 7.65
C GLN A 335 -29.07 -7.82 7.90
N LYS A 336 -28.45 -7.96 9.07
CA LYS A 336 -27.25 -7.20 9.45
C LYS A 336 -26.00 -7.60 8.67
N MET A 337 -25.88 -8.88 8.31
CA MET A 337 -24.74 -9.45 7.58
C MET A 337 -24.92 -9.44 6.06
N PHE A 338 -26.09 -9.08 5.55
CA PHE A 338 -26.36 -9.01 4.12
C PHE A 338 -25.97 -7.65 3.55
N ASP A 339 -25.10 -7.65 2.55
CA ASP A 339 -24.72 -6.44 1.82
C ASP A 339 -25.78 -6.13 0.75
N SER A 340 -26.71 -5.23 1.07
CA SER A 340 -27.77 -4.83 0.14
C SER A 340 -27.29 -3.84 -0.92
N PHE A 341 -27.93 -3.88 -2.10
CA PHE A 341 -27.80 -2.84 -3.13
C PHE A 341 -29.17 -2.20 -3.38
N LYS A 342 -29.18 -0.88 -3.59
CA LYS A 342 -30.40 -0.14 -3.89
C LYS A 342 -30.10 0.98 -4.90
N ALA A 343 -30.84 0.97 -6.01
CA ALA A 343 -30.87 2.04 -7.00
C ALA A 343 -32.31 2.37 -7.38
N GLU A 344 -32.70 3.63 -7.23
CA GLU A 344 -34.03 4.14 -7.60
C GLU A 344 -33.88 5.18 -8.72
N TYR A 345 -34.76 5.10 -9.73
CA TYR A 345 -34.73 5.98 -10.88
C TYR A 345 -35.91 6.94 -10.84
N LYS A 346 -35.63 8.24 -10.99
CA LYS A 346 -36.67 9.26 -11.09
C LYS A 346 -37.25 9.24 -12.50
N LYS A 347 -38.36 8.52 -12.68
CA LYS A 347 -39.13 8.48 -13.93
C LYS A 347 -40.59 8.79 -13.67
N GLU A 348 -41.26 9.35 -14.66
CA GLU A 348 -42.70 9.59 -14.60
C GLU A 348 -43.43 8.23 -14.55
N VAL A 349 -44.26 8.07 -13.53
CA VAL A 349 -45.14 6.90 -13.39
C VAL A 349 -46.53 7.35 -13.80
N PRO A 350 -47.17 6.70 -14.78
CA PRO A 350 -48.53 7.07 -15.19
C PRO A 350 -49.48 7.00 -13.98
N GLU A 351 -50.36 7.99 -13.86
CA GLU A 351 -51.29 8.07 -12.75
C GLU A 351 -52.24 6.85 -12.75
N GLY A 352 -52.31 6.14 -11.62
CA GLY A 352 -53.06 4.88 -11.50
C GLY A 352 -52.35 3.62 -12.02
N ALA A 353 -51.11 3.72 -12.52
CA ALA A 353 -50.36 2.55 -12.95
C ALA A 353 -50.03 1.61 -11.78
N VAL A 354 -50.28 0.32 -11.98
CA VAL A 354 -49.88 -0.73 -11.04
C VAL A 354 -48.37 -0.92 -11.16
N GLU A 355 -47.72 -1.05 -10.00
CA GLU A 355 -46.29 -1.30 -9.91
C GLU A 355 -46.06 -2.71 -9.40
N TYR A 356 -44.98 -3.33 -9.88
CA TYR A 356 -44.62 -4.71 -9.57
C TYR A 356 -43.16 -4.77 -9.12
N TYR A 357 -42.86 -5.70 -8.22
CA TYR A 357 -41.51 -6.21 -8.01
C TYR A 357 -41.36 -7.50 -8.80
N TYR A 358 -40.47 -7.51 -9.78
CA TYR A 358 -39.97 -8.75 -10.36
C TYR A 358 -38.87 -9.29 -9.45
N GLU A 359 -39.07 -10.46 -8.87
CA GLU A 359 -38.17 -11.07 -7.89
C GLU A 359 -37.56 -12.36 -8.44
N ILE A 360 -36.23 -12.44 -8.40
CA ILE A 360 -35.47 -13.68 -8.59
C ILE A 360 -34.76 -13.97 -7.28
N ALA A 361 -35.04 -15.10 -6.65
CA ALA A 361 -34.39 -15.55 -5.42
C ALA A 361 -33.32 -16.61 -5.76
N ASP A 362 -32.12 -16.46 -5.20
CA ASP A 362 -31.03 -17.44 -5.34
C ASP A 362 -30.07 -17.26 -4.16
N HIS A 363 -29.78 -18.36 -3.45
CA HIS A 363 -28.81 -18.37 -2.34
C HIS A 363 -27.42 -17.88 -2.76
N ASN A 364 -27.05 -18.00 -4.05
CA ASN A 364 -25.79 -17.50 -4.56
C ASN A 364 -25.69 -15.96 -4.61
N TYR A 365 -26.79 -15.23 -4.47
CA TYR A 365 -26.81 -13.78 -4.50
C TYR A 365 -26.14 -13.12 -3.28
N GLU A 366 -25.76 -13.90 -2.27
CA GLU A 366 -24.91 -13.47 -1.17
C GLU A 366 -23.45 -13.24 -1.57
N LYS A 367 -23.01 -13.82 -2.69
CA LYS A 367 -21.60 -13.79 -3.09
C LYS A 367 -21.20 -12.36 -3.47
N PRO A 368 -20.04 -11.85 -3.02
CA PRO A 368 -19.58 -10.48 -3.34
C PRO A 368 -19.43 -10.17 -4.85
N ILE A 369 -19.39 -11.18 -5.71
CA ILE A 369 -19.39 -10.99 -7.17
C ILE A 369 -20.73 -10.45 -7.69
N VAL A 370 -21.84 -10.87 -7.08
CA VAL A 370 -23.20 -10.45 -7.43
C VAL A 370 -23.38 -8.98 -7.08
N LEU A 371 -23.03 -8.59 -5.84
CA LEU A 371 -23.07 -7.19 -5.41
C LEU A 371 -22.23 -6.27 -6.32
N ARG A 372 -21.05 -6.73 -6.78
CA ARG A 372 -20.21 -5.98 -7.73
C ARG A 372 -20.81 -5.88 -9.14
N GLY A 373 -21.65 -6.83 -9.53
CA GLY A 373 -22.39 -6.82 -10.79
C GLY A 373 -23.63 -5.93 -10.77
N MET A 374 -24.24 -5.70 -9.59
CA MET A 374 -25.47 -4.92 -9.45
C MET A 374 -25.43 -3.52 -10.07
N PRO A 375 -24.36 -2.71 -9.95
CA PRO A 375 -24.27 -1.42 -10.63
C PRO A 375 -24.38 -1.52 -12.15
N TYR A 376 -23.85 -2.59 -12.77
CA TYR A 376 -23.90 -2.79 -14.22
C TYR A 376 -25.32 -3.16 -14.68
N LEU A 377 -25.96 -4.09 -13.98
CA LEU A 377 -27.35 -4.45 -14.22
C LEU A 377 -28.28 -3.23 -14.05
N SER A 378 -28.09 -2.49 -12.94
CA SER A 378 -28.83 -1.27 -12.65
C SER A 378 -28.65 -0.22 -13.76
N ASN A 379 -27.41 0.04 -14.20
CA ASN A 379 -27.12 0.98 -15.26
C ASN A 379 -27.81 0.58 -16.58
N HIS A 380 -27.70 -0.69 -16.98
CA HIS A 380 -28.35 -1.21 -18.18
C HIS A 380 -29.89 -1.05 -18.13
N LEU A 381 -30.51 -1.53 -17.06
CA LEU A 381 -31.97 -1.51 -16.90
C LEU A 381 -32.50 -0.08 -16.75
N SER A 382 -31.72 0.84 -16.19
CA SER A 382 -32.16 2.24 -16.00
C SER A 382 -32.52 2.95 -17.32
N ARG A 383 -32.07 2.43 -18.47
CA ARG A 383 -32.30 3.01 -19.80
C ARG A 383 -33.70 2.73 -20.36
N PHE A 384 -34.40 1.72 -19.85
CA PHE A 384 -35.67 1.28 -20.41
C PHE A 384 -36.86 1.90 -19.70
N ASP A 385 -37.86 2.32 -20.46
CA ASP A 385 -39.10 2.89 -19.91
C ASP A 385 -39.88 1.87 -19.08
N GLY A 386 -40.49 2.33 -18.00
CA GLY A 386 -41.21 1.48 -17.06
C GLY A 386 -40.34 0.84 -15.97
N ILE A 387 -39.01 0.93 -16.01
CA ILE A 387 -38.14 0.46 -14.91
C ILE A 387 -37.89 1.58 -13.90
N LEU A 388 -38.26 1.35 -12.64
CA LEU A 388 -38.25 2.33 -11.55
C LEU A 388 -37.14 2.11 -10.52
N GLY A 389 -36.61 0.90 -10.40
CA GLY A 389 -35.48 0.64 -9.50
C GLY A 389 -34.96 -0.79 -9.53
N THR A 390 -33.75 -0.98 -9.03
CA THR A 390 -33.03 -2.25 -8.97
C THR A 390 -32.49 -2.45 -7.56
N TYR A 391 -32.72 -3.63 -6.99
CA TYR A 391 -32.41 -3.93 -5.60
C TYR A 391 -31.77 -5.33 -5.48
N LEU A 392 -30.82 -5.45 -4.56
CA LEU A 392 -30.34 -6.72 -4.02
C LEU A 392 -30.70 -6.70 -2.53
N THR A 393 -31.58 -7.59 -2.11
CA THR A 393 -32.17 -7.60 -0.76
C THR A 393 -32.51 -9.01 -0.29
N LEU A 394 -33.03 -9.15 0.92
CA LEU A 394 -33.61 -10.40 1.41
C LEU A 394 -35.13 -10.35 1.21
N ASN A 395 -35.73 -11.44 0.75
CA ASN A 395 -37.18 -11.55 0.62
C ASN A 395 -37.86 -11.81 1.98
N ASP A 396 -39.18 -12.04 1.97
CA ASP A 396 -39.96 -12.26 3.19
C ASP A 396 -39.56 -13.56 3.91
N SER A 397 -39.03 -14.54 3.17
CA SER A 397 -38.45 -15.79 3.66
C SER A 397 -36.97 -15.65 4.06
N LEU A 398 -36.42 -14.44 4.05
CA LEU A 398 -35.02 -14.12 4.32
C LEU A 398 -34.02 -14.72 3.31
N GLU A 399 -34.49 -15.06 2.12
CA GLU A 399 -33.63 -15.52 1.05
C GLU A 399 -33.09 -14.33 0.23
N PRO A 400 -31.80 -14.35 -0.13
CA PRO A 400 -31.20 -13.40 -1.05
C PRO A 400 -31.93 -13.35 -2.39
N CYS A 401 -32.35 -12.16 -2.78
CA CYS A 401 -33.08 -11.94 -4.02
C CYS A 401 -32.66 -10.64 -4.73
N ILE A 402 -32.75 -10.68 -6.05
CA ILE A 402 -32.69 -9.50 -6.90
C ILE A 402 -34.12 -9.09 -7.20
N ARG A 403 -34.47 -7.86 -6.83
CA ARG A 403 -35.79 -7.26 -7.11
C ARG A 403 -35.65 -6.14 -8.12
N ILE A 404 -36.51 -6.11 -9.14
CA ILE A 404 -36.64 -4.98 -10.06
C ILE A 404 -38.04 -4.39 -9.88
N ARG A 405 -38.11 -3.11 -9.54
CA ARG A 405 -39.38 -2.38 -9.49
C ARG A 405 -39.70 -1.86 -10.89
N TYR A 406 -40.85 -2.24 -11.42
CA TYR A 406 -41.27 -1.82 -12.75
C TYR A 406 -42.78 -1.55 -12.84
N THR A 407 -43.18 -0.85 -13.91
CA THR A 407 -44.55 -0.50 -14.25
C THR A 407 -44.74 -0.46 -15.77
N ALA A 408 -45.98 -0.33 -16.24
CA ALA A 408 -46.28 -0.19 -17.67
C ALA A 408 -45.47 0.98 -18.29
N PRO A 409 -44.92 0.84 -19.51
CA PRO A 409 -45.16 -0.22 -20.50
C PRO A 409 -44.30 -1.48 -20.34
N MET A 410 -43.49 -1.59 -19.28
CA MET A 410 -42.64 -2.76 -19.06
C MET A 410 -43.48 -3.98 -18.62
N THR A 411 -43.14 -5.15 -19.16
CA THR A 411 -43.78 -6.43 -18.85
C THR A 411 -42.75 -7.40 -18.29
N GLU A 412 -43.21 -8.44 -17.60
CA GLU A 412 -42.35 -9.49 -17.04
C GLU A 412 -41.48 -10.17 -18.11
N SER A 413 -42.08 -10.59 -19.22
CA SER A 413 -41.36 -11.26 -20.32
C SER A 413 -40.30 -10.36 -20.97
N LYS A 414 -40.60 -9.07 -21.12
CA LYS A 414 -39.66 -8.08 -21.67
C LYS A 414 -38.55 -7.77 -20.67
N LEU A 415 -38.86 -7.69 -19.39
CA LEU A 415 -37.86 -7.47 -18.36
C LEU A 415 -36.87 -8.63 -18.28
N TYR A 416 -37.37 -9.87 -18.27
CA TYR A 416 -36.53 -11.06 -18.25
C TYR A 416 -35.60 -11.11 -19.47
N SER A 417 -36.11 -10.83 -20.68
CA SER A 417 -35.30 -10.83 -21.90
C SER A 417 -34.20 -9.77 -21.90
N LEU A 418 -34.43 -8.61 -21.26
CA LEU A 418 -33.40 -7.58 -21.07
C LEU A 418 -32.32 -8.03 -20.07
N MET A 419 -32.71 -8.72 -19.00
CA MET A 419 -31.77 -9.20 -17.98
C MET A 419 -30.86 -10.33 -18.50
N THR A 420 -31.37 -11.18 -19.39
CA THR A 420 -30.65 -12.35 -19.93
C THR A 420 -29.88 -12.06 -21.23
N MET A 421 -29.71 -10.80 -21.62
CA MET A 421 -28.88 -10.46 -22.79
C MET A 421 -27.41 -10.82 -22.56
N ASP A 422 -26.72 -11.29 -23.60
CA ASP A 422 -25.28 -11.61 -23.54
C ASP A 422 -24.43 -10.36 -23.27
N THR A 423 -24.89 -9.20 -23.74
CA THR A 423 -24.25 -7.90 -23.55
C THR A 423 -25.21 -6.88 -22.95
N TRP A 424 -24.65 -6.01 -22.12
CA TRP A 424 -25.34 -4.91 -21.47
C TRP A 424 -24.74 -3.58 -21.93
N THR A 425 -25.61 -2.64 -22.25
CA THR A 425 -25.23 -1.25 -22.54
C THR A 425 -24.97 -0.48 -21.25
N ILE A 426 -23.74 -0.03 -21.05
CA ILE A 426 -23.27 0.69 -19.84
C ILE A 426 -22.88 2.11 -20.21
N THR A 427 -23.43 3.09 -19.47
CA THR A 427 -23.08 4.51 -19.60
C THR A 427 -22.09 4.90 -18.51
N TYR A 428 -20.85 5.19 -18.89
CA TYR A 428 -19.79 5.68 -18.00
C TYR A 428 -19.82 7.20 -17.87
N SER A 429 -20.11 7.89 -18.96
CA SER A 429 -20.32 9.35 -19.01
C SER A 429 -21.29 9.70 -20.14
N LYS A 430 -21.70 10.98 -20.25
CA LYS A 430 -22.68 11.39 -21.28
C LYS A 430 -22.26 11.02 -22.70
N ASP A 431 -20.96 11.03 -22.98
CA ASP A 431 -20.39 10.76 -24.30
C ASP A 431 -19.72 9.38 -24.39
N ASP A 432 -19.78 8.57 -23.32
CA ASP A 432 -19.14 7.25 -23.23
C ASP A 432 -20.16 6.17 -22.86
N VAL A 433 -20.75 5.59 -23.90
CA VAL A 433 -21.67 4.46 -23.81
C VAL A 433 -21.02 3.27 -24.49
N ARG A 434 -20.87 2.16 -23.76
CA ARG A 434 -20.22 0.94 -24.24
C ARG A 434 -21.11 -0.27 -24.07
N GLU A 435 -20.91 -1.26 -24.90
CA GLU A 435 -21.46 -2.60 -24.68
C GLU A 435 -20.43 -3.45 -23.96
N GLU A 436 -20.84 -4.08 -22.86
CA GLU A 436 -20.01 -5.02 -22.12
C GLU A 436 -20.71 -6.35 -21.98
N ASN A 437 -19.95 -7.44 -21.90
CA ASN A 437 -20.53 -8.74 -21.55
C ASN A 437 -21.28 -8.66 -20.22
N ALA A 438 -22.42 -9.33 -20.16
CA ALA A 438 -23.21 -9.46 -18.96
C ALA A 438 -22.35 -9.97 -17.80
N LYS A 439 -22.40 -9.26 -16.67
CA LYS A 439 -21.58 -9.61 -15.49
C LYS A 439 -22.21 -10.72 -14.64
N MET A 440 -23.46 -11.08 -14.93
CA MET A 440 -24.27 -12.03 -14.18
C MET A 440 -25.22 -12.74 -15.15
N SER A 441 -25.64 -13.94 -14.79
CA SER A 441 -26.61 -14.74 -15.53
C SER A 441 -27.85 -15.05 -14.69
N PHE A 442 -28.98 -15.22 -15.36
CA PHE A 442 -30.27 -15.55 -14.75
C PHE A 442 -30.81 -16.78 -15.47
N PRO A 443 -30.58 -18.00 -14.95
CA PRO A 443 -30.98 -19.24 -15.63
C PRO A 443 -32.50 -19.46 -15.60
N GLU A 444 -33.16 -19.01 -14.53
CA GLU A 444 -34.60 -19.18 -14.32
C GLU A 444 -35.30 -17.82 -14.26
N PRO A 445 -36.52 -17.72 -14.81
CA PRO A 445 -37.33 -16.51 -14.68
C PRO A 445 -37.80 -16.33 -13.23
N GLY A 446 -37.82 -15.07 -12.80
CA GLY A 446 -38.42 -14.65 -11.53
C GLY A 446 -39.94 -14.54 -11.59
N ILE A 447 -40.50 -14.00 -10.50
CA ILE A 447 -41.95 -13.85 -10.28
C ILE A 447 -42.29 -12.38 -10.08
N SER A 448 -43.37 -11.90 -10.72
CA SER A 448 -43.87 -10.54 -10.53
C SER A 448 -44.88 -10.44 -9.38
N ILE A 449 -44.55 -9.63 -8.37
CA ILE A 449 -45.37 -9.42 -7.17
C ILE A 449 -45.94 -8.00 -7.20
N PRO A 450 -47.27 -7.79 -7.14
CA PRO A 450 -47.85 -6.46 -7.16
C PRO A 450 -47.53 -5.68 -5.88
N ILE A 451 -47.11 -4.43 -6.03
CA ILE A 451 -46.82 -3.53 -4.91
C ILE A 451 -48.15 -2.99 -4.37
N LYS A 452 -48.52 -3.42 -3.16
CA LYS A 452 -49.61 -2.77 -2.42
C LYS A 452 -49.11 -1.43 -1.92
N LYS A 453 -49.53 -0.32 -2.57
CA LYS A 453 -49.33 1.02 -2.01
C LYS A 453 -50.04 1.05 -0.65
N ALA A 454 -49.29 1.29 0.42
CA ALA A 454 -49.89 1.58 1.72
C ALA A 454 -50.82 2.79 1.53
N LYS A 455 -52.09 2.62 1.91
CA LYS A 455 -53.09 3.69 1.88
C LYS A 455 -52.75 4.78 2.88
#